data_AF-A0A2V7SSG2-F1
#
_entry.id   AF-A0A2V7SSG2-F1
#
_cell.length_a   1.000
_cell.length_b   1.000
_cell.length_c   1.000
_cell.angle_alpha   90.00
_cell.angle_beta   90.00
_cell.angle_gamma   90.00
#
_symmetry.space_group_name_H-M   'P 1'
#
loop_
_entity.id
_entity.type
_entity.pdbx_description
1 polymer ?
#
loop_
_entity_poly.entity_id
_entity_poly.type
_entity_poly.pdbx_seq_one_letter_code
_entity_poly.pdbx_strand_id
1 'polypeptide(L)'
;MLAAETACGPRQVEVRTAPQAADSLGTPSVQLTNNLSQAVNVYVNVSGGTELFLRQVPANTVEKVPVNGVTSGSSVSFKAVTVDGSRTYQSRSAPLSPAFVWSVP
;
A
#
# COMPACT_ATOMS: atom_id res chain seq x y z
N MET A 1 61.00 -4.22 -9.09
CA MET A 1 59.80 -4.26 -9.96
C MET A 1 58.70 -4.86 -9.09
N LEU A 2 57.89 -4.06 -8.37
CA LEU A 2 56.57 -3.49 -8.77
C LEU A 2 55.74 -4.51 -9.59
N ALA A 3 54.49 -4.91 -9.30
CA ALA A 3 53.38 -4.47 -8.43
C ALA A 3 52.39 -5.69 -8.30
N ALA A 4 51.78 -6.00 -7.15
CA ALA A 4 50.42 -5.65 -6.69
C ALA A 4 49.29 -5.70 -7.74
N GLU A 5 48.44 -6.74 -7.74
CA GLU A 5 47.02 -6.71 -8.15
C GLU A 5 46.19 -7.82 -7.45
N THR A 6 45.97 -7.72 -6.15
CA THR A 6 44.78 -8.34 -5.52
C THR A 6 43.65 -7.33 -5.56
N ALA A 7 42.84 -7.34 -6.61
CA ALA A 7 41.70 -6.43 -6.74
C ALA A 7 40.42 -7.21 -7.08
N CYS A 8 39.61 -7.38 -6.03
CA CYS A 8 38.16 -7.46 -6.02
C CYS A 8 37.47 -8.21 -7.17
N GLY A 9 37.13 -9.48 -6.89
CA GLY A 9 35.99 -10.10 -7.57
C GLY A 9 34.72 -9.25 -7.39
N PRO A 10 33.80 -9.27 -8.36
CA PRO A 10 32.55 -8.53 -8.24
C PRO A 10 31.79 -9.09 -7.04
N ARG A 11 31.76 -8.31 -5.95
CA ARG A 11 30.77 -8.47 -4.90
C ARG A 11 29.42 -8.29 -5.58
N GLN A 12 28.78 -9.39 -5.90
CA GLN A 12 27.38 -9.43 -6.25
C GLN A 12 26.63 -8.85 -5.05
N VAL A 13 26.26 -7.57 -5.16
CA VAL A 13 25.31 -6.95 -4.25
C VAL A 13 23.96 -7.56 -4.59
N GLU A 14 23.66 -8.66 -3.93
CA GLU A 14 22.30 -9.15 -3.83
C GLU A 14 21.55 -8.07 -3.05
N VAL A 15 20.92 -7.13 -3.76
CA VAL A 15 19.91 -6.26 -3.17
C VAL A 15 18.76 -7.18 -2.83
N ARG A 16 18.86 -7.82 -1.66
CA ARG A 16 17.70 -8.30 -0.92
C ARG A 16 16.95 -7.05 -0.55
N THR A 17 16.06 -6.61 -1.44
CA THR A 17 14.90 -5.83 -1.04
C THR A 17 14.26 -6.68 0.04
N ALA A 18 14.47 -6.29 1.30
CA ALA A 18 14.04 -7.06 2.44
C ALA A 18 12.57 -7.45 2.24
N PRO A 19 12.14 -8.68 2.60
CA PRO A 19 10.72 -8.93 2.74
C PRO A 19 10.20 -7.85 3.68
N GLN A 20 9.36 -6.95 3.15
CA GLN A 20 8.68 -5.92 3.93
C GLN A 20 8.17 -6.59 5.19
N ALA A 21 8.71 -6.14 6.33
CA ALA A 21 8.54 -6.80 7.60
C ALA A 21 7.09 -7.24 7.76
N ALA A 22 6.89 -8.54 7.95
CA ALA A 22 5.66 -9.04 8.50
C ALA A 22 5.50 -8.35 9.86
N ASP A 23 4.78 -7.23 9.86
CA ASP A 23 4.19 -6.55 11.01
C ASP A 23 3.21 -7.55 11.64
N SER A 24 3.74 -8.58 12.29
CA SER A 24 2.98 -9.69 12.86
C SER A 24 2.14 -9.29 14.07
N LEU A 25 2.09 -7.98 14.40
CA LEU A 25 1.20 -7.36 15.39
C LEU A 25 0.76 -5.93 14.97
N GLY A 26 0.99 -5.53 13.70
CA GLY A 26 0.89 -4.12 13.28
C GLY A 26 -0.53 -3.66 12.93
N THR A 27 -0.75 -2.35 13.06
CA THR A 27 -1.95 -1.66 12.60
C THR A 27 -2.34 -2.14 11.21
N PRO A 28 -3.60 -2.58 11.00
CA PRO A 28 -4.01 -3.07 9.69
C PRO A 28 -3.80 -1.97 8.64
N SER A 29 -3.36 -2.34 7.45
CA SER A 29 -3.04 -1.38 6.38
C SER A 29 -3.38 -1.96 5.02
N VAL A 30 -3.64 -1.08 4.06
CA VAL A 30 -3.78 -1.42 2.64
C VAL A 30 -2.59 -0.84 1.86
N GLN A 31 -1.96 -1.68 1.05
CA GLN A 31 -1.04 -1.18 0.03
C GLN A 31 -1.85 -0.75 -1.18
N LEU A 32 -1.95 0.56 -1.39
CA LEU A 32 -2.69 1.17 -2.50
C LEU A 32 -1.74 1.59 -3.60
N THR A 33 -2.00 1.14 -4.81
CA THR A 33 -1.36 1.66 -6.03
C THR A 33 -2.33 2.60 -6.73
N ASN A 34 -1.94 3.86 -6.94
CA ASN A 34 -2.70 4.82 -7.73
C ASN A 34 -2.00 5.06 -9.07
N ASN A 35 -2.54 4.52 -10.17
CA ASN A 35 -2.00 4.71 -11.51
C ASN A 35 -2.62 5.93 -12.23
N LEU A 36 -3.52 6.66 -11.57
CA LEU A 36 -4.08 7.88 -12.14
C LEU A 36 -3.06 9.01 -12.16
N SER A 37 -3.23 9.91 -13.12
CA SER A 37 -2.51 11.19 -13.20
C SER A 37 -3.01 12.26 -12.21
N GLN A 38 -3.87 11.87 -11.25
CA GLN A 38 -4.38 12.75 -10.20
C GLN A 38 -4.47 12.03 -8.86
N ALA A 39 -4.47 12.81 -7.77
CA ALA A 39 -4.61 12.26 -6.43
C ALA A 39 -6.02 11.70 -6.19
N VAL A 40 -6.11 10.75 -5.26
CA VAL A 40 -7.37 10.12 -4.82
C VAL A 40 -7.52 10.19 -3.31
N ASN A 41 -8.73 10.46 -2.85
CA ASN A 41 -9.16 10.35 -1.47
C ASN A 41 -9.60 8.92 -1.19
N VAL A 42 -8.96 8.28 -0.21
CA VAL A 42 -9.14 6.88 0.12
C VAL A 42 -10.00 6.76 1.37
N TYR A 43 -10.98 5.86 1.30
CA TYR A 43 -11.91 5.56 2.37
C TYR A 43 -11.96 4.05 2.57
N VAL A 44 -12.28 3.64 3.80
CA VAL A 44 -12.66 2.27 4.13
C VAL A 44 -14.13 2.23 4.50
N ASN A 45 -14.84 1.25 3.97
CA ASN A 45 -16.21 0.94 4.32
C ASN A 45 -16.22 -0.40 5.06
N VAL A 46 -16.62 -0.37 6.32
CA VAL A 46 -16.81 -1.59 7.12
C VAL A 46 -18.21 -2.12 6.83
N SER A 47 -18.34 -3.42 6.54
CA SER A 47 -19.63 -4.03 6.21
C SER A 47 -20.67 -3.78 7.31
N GLY A 48 -21.80 -3.14 6.96
CA GLY A 48 -22.85 -2.76 7.92
C GLY A 48 -22.50 -1.57 8.82
N GLY A 49 -21.39 -0.88 8.55
CA GLY A 49 -20.90 0.26 9.32
C GLY A 49 -20.74 1.54 8.48
N THR A 50 -20.01 2.49 9.06
CA THR A 50 -19.76 3.81 8.47
C THR A 50 -18.53 3.79 7.56
N GLU A 51 -18.53 4.68 6.58
CA GLU A 51 -17.34 4.96 5.78
C GLU A 51 -16.39 5.89 6.54
N LEU A 52 -15.11 5.54 6.57
CA LEU A 52 -14.06 6.30 7.23
C LEU A 52 -13.05 6.79 6.20
N PHE A 53 -12.75 8.09 6.22
CA PHE A 53 -11.64 8.64 5.44
C PHE A 53 -10.31 8.19 6.05
N LEU A 54 -9.42 7.68 5.19
CA LEU A 54 -8.09 7.25 5.61
C LEU A 54 -7.05 8.32 5.31
N ARG A 55 -6.89 8.66 4.03
CA ARG A 55 -5.98 9.71 3.55
C ARG A 55 -6.16 9.98 2.06
N GLN A 56 -5.48 11.02 1.60
CA GLN A 56 -5.22 11.24 0.18
C GLN A 56 -3.95 10.47 -0.27
N VAL A 57 -4.01 9.84 -1.44
CA VAL A 57 -2.87 9.18 -2.10
C VAL A 57 -2.52 9.95 -3.38
N PRO A 58 -1.26 10.40 -3.54
CA PRO A 58 -0.83 11.15 -4.73
C PRO A 58 -1.00 10.38 -6.04
N ALA A 59 -1.01 11.10 -7.15
CA ALA A 59 -0.99 10.53 -8.50
C ALA A 59 0.25 9.66 -8.72
N ASN A 60 0.12 8.56 -9.47
CA ASN A 60 1.25 7.70 -9.88
C ASN A 60 2.13 7.22 -8.71
N THR A 61 1.53 6.83 -7.58
CA THR A 61 2.29 6.38 -6.40
C THR A 61 1.78 5.05 -5.84
N VAL A 62 2.64 4.39 -5.08
CA VAL A 62 2.29 3.24 -4.24
C VAL A 62 2.46 3.66 -2.78
N GLU A 63 1.40 3.54 -2.00
CA GLU A 63 1.35 4.02 -0.62
C GLU A 63 0.81 2.93 0.31
N LYS A 64 1.42 2.79 1.49
CA LYS A 64 0.88 1.96 2.58
C LYS A 64 -0.05 2.83 3.41
N VAL A 65 -1.34 2.62 3.27
CA VAL A 65 -2.38 3.39 3.97
C VAL A 65 -2.78 2.65 5.25
N PRO A 66 -2.54 3.20 6.44
CA PRO A 66 -3.01 2.61 7.68
C PRO A 66 -4.54 2.71 7.77
N VAL A 67 -5.17 1.62 8.23
CA VAL A 67 -6.61 1.54 8.46
C VAL A 67 -6.84 1.68 9.95
N ASN A 68 -7.14 2.91 10.38
CA ASN A 68 -7.39 3.22 11.79
C ASN A 68 -8.87 3.00 12.13
N GLY A 69 -9.14 2.52 13.35
CA GLY A 69 -10.51 2.35 13.84
C GLY A 69 -11.27 1.13 13.29
N VAL A 70 -10.60 0.25 12.55
CA VAL A 70 -11.17 -1.01 12.07
C VAL A 70 -10.36 -2.19 12.59
N THR A 71 -11.05 -3.17 13.15
CA THR A 71 -10.43 -4.40 13.66
C THR A 71 -9.99 -5.30 12.51
N SER A 72 -8.80 -5.90 12.62
CA SER A 72 -8.34 -6.93 11.70
C SER A 72 -9.35 -8.09 11.62
N GLY A 73 -9.56 -8.63 10.43
CA GLY A 73 -10.55 -9.68 10.16
C GLY A 73 -11.97 -9.17 9.89
N SER A 74 -12.28 -7.89 10.16
CA SER A 74 -13.56 -7.30 9.75
C SER A 74 -13.70 -7.28 8.24
N SER A 75 -14.90 -7.58 7.73
CA SER A 75 -15.17 -7.47 6.30
C SER A 75 -15.23 -6.00 5.89
N VAL A 76 -14.32 -5.57 5.03
CA VAL A 76 -14.19 -4.19 4.55
C VAL A 76 -14.16 -4.14 3.03
N SER A 77 -14.56 -3.00 2.48
CA SER A 77 -14.25 -2.60 1.11
C SER A 77 -13.57 -1.24 1.14
N PHE A 78 -12.69 -0.96 0.18
CA PHE A 78 -12.04 0.33 0.04
C PHE A 78 -12.66 1.11 -1.10
N LYS A 79 -12.77 2.42 -0.91
CA LYS A 79 -13.24 3.36 -1.92
C LYS A 79 -12.19 4.41 -2.17
N ALA A 80 -11.94 4.75 -3.42
CA ALA A 80 -11.05 5.81 -3.84
C ALA A 80 -11.85 6.77 -4.72
N VAL A 81 -11.89 8.03 -4.34
CA VAL A 81 -12.57 9.09 -5.08
C VAL A 81 -11.51 10.04 -5.58
N THR A 82 -11.51 10.39 -6.85
CA THR A 82 -10.60 11.41 -7.35
C THR A 82 -10.82 12.74 -6.61
N VAL A 83 -9.77 13.54 -6.42
CA VAL A 83 -9.87 14.80 -5.65
C VAL A 83 -10.85 15.83 -6.23
N ASP A 84 -11.17 15.72 -7.52
CA ASP A 84 -12.17 16.51 -8.24
C ASP A 84 -13.60 15.91 -8.14
N GLY A 85 -13.75 14.74 -7.51
CA GLY A 85 -15.02 14.02 -7.36
C GLY A 85 -15.56 13.37 -8.64
N SER A 86 -14.83 13.44 -9.77
CA SER A 86 -15.34 12.99 -11.07
C SER A 86 -15.42 11.48 -11.22
N ARG A 87 -14.57 10.72 -10.50
CA ARG A 87 -14.50 9.26 -10.58
C ARG A 87 -14.42 8.64 -9.20
N THR A 88 -15.12 7.52 -9.05
CA THR A 88 -15.11 6.69 -7.85
C THR A 88 -14.74 5.26 -8.23
N TYR A 89 -13.84 4.68 -7.46
CA TYR A 89 -13.37 3.30 -7.59
C TYR A 89 -13.62 2.57 -6.29
N GLN A 90 -14.01 1.32 -6.39
CA GLN A 90 -14.30 0.50 -5.22
C GLN A 90 -13.60 -0.85 -5.35
N SER A 91 -12.99 -1.31 -4.26
CA SER A 91 -12.44 -2.66 -4.18
C SER A 91 -13.55 -3.68 -3.94
N ARG A 92 -13.23 -4.95 -4.16
CA ARG A 92 -14.05 -6.05 -3.60
C ARG A 92 -14.08 -5.97 -2.07
N SER A 93 -15.15 -6.48 -1.48
CA SER A 93 -15.22 -6.73 -0.03
C SER A 93 -14.35 -7.93 0.34
N ALA A 94 -13.52 -7.78 1.37
CA ALA A 94 -12.73 -8.88 1.92
C ALA A 94 -12.41 -8.64 3.40
N PRO A 95 -12.05 -9.67 4.17
CA PRO A 95 -11.57 -9.48 5.53
C PRO A 95 -10.29 -8.63 5.53
N LEU A 96 -10.25 -7.63 6.40
CA LEU A 96 -9.09 -6.75 6.58
C LEU A 96 -7.90 -7.56 7.09
N SER A 97 -6.83 -7.59 6.29
CA SER A 97 -5.59 -8.28 6.61
C SER A 97 -4.40 -7.33 6.45
N PRO A 98 -3.28 -7.57 7.15
CA PRO A 98 -2.08 -6.72 7.06
C PRO A 98 -1.42 -6.70 5.67
N ALA A 99 -1.86 -7.58 4.76
CA ALA A 99 -1.34 -7.71 3.40
C ALA A 99 -2.40 -7.39 2.32
N PHE A 100 -3.42 -6.59 2.63
CA PHE A 100 -4.42 -6.22 1.63
C PHE A 100 -3.79 -5.30 0.58
N VAL A 101 -3.85 -5.71 -0.70
CA VAL A 101 -3.32 -4.95 -1.83
C VAL A 101 -4.47 -4.56 -2.75
N TRP A 102 -4.48 -3.30 -3.18
CA TRP A 102 -5.48 -2.79 -4.12
C TRP A 102 -4.86 -1.78 -5.09
N SER A 103 -5.31 -1.82 -6.34
CA SER A 103 -4.86 -0.92 -7.39
C SER A 103 -6.03 -0.14 -7.96
N VAL A 104 -5.89 1.19 -7.99
CA VAL A 104 -6.71 2.09 -8.79
C VAL A 104 -6.09 2.15 -10.19
N PRO A 105 -6.90 2.01 -11.26
CA PRO A 105 -6.42 1.97 -12.63
C PRO A 105 -5.76 3.27 -13.07
#